data_AF-X5DYC2-F1
#
_entry.id   AF-X5DYC2-F1
#
_cell.length_a   1.000
_cell.length_b   1.000
_cell.length_c   1.000
_cell.angle_alpha   90.00
_cell.angle_beta   90.00
_cell.angle_gamma   90.00
#
_symmetry.space_group_name_H-M   'P 1'
#
loop_
_entity.id
_entity.type
_entity.pdbx_description
1 polymer ?
#
loop_
_entity_poly.entity_id
_entity_poly.type
_entity_poly.pdbx_seq_one_letter_code
_entity_poly.pdbx_strand_id
1 'polypeptide(L)'
;MTDQLTFNNPVTRFPRIEPPEQHQPEPGLDAELVPEADIGATSYRGTGRLEGRRALVTGADSGIGAATALAFAREGADVALAYLPDEERDARRVADLIEAEGRRAVLLPGDLADERYCTDLVEQAVKELGGLDALVNNAGRQISVPRFDDITDEQWKQTYEVNLHAMVRVTRATLPHLSAGATIVNSTSIQAYDPSDHLMDYASTKAAINNFTKGLATQLAPQGIRVNAVAPGPVWTPLQVSDGQPKEALPEFGHNTPLGRAGQPVELAPAYVFLTSPESSFVVGSTIHVNGGQMTP
;
A
#
# COMPACT_ATOMS: atom_id res chain seq x y z
N MET A 1 8.92 22.75 1.32
CA MET A 1 9.51 21.49 1.86
C MET A 1 10.55 20.99 0.89
N THR A 2 11.55 20.24 1.36
CA THR A 2 12.52 19.56 0.49
C THR A 2 11.90 18.30 -0.09
N ASP A 3 12.05 18.07 -1.40
CA ASP A 3 11.51 16.90 -2.07
C ASP A 3 12.34 15.62 -1.84
N GLN A 4 11.88 14.48 -2.37
CA GLN A 4 12.53 13.17 -2.26
C GLN A 4 13.91 13.07 -2.90
N LEU A 5 14.27 14.00 -3.79
CA LEU A 5 15.54 13.98 -4.52
C LEU A 5 16.59 14.92 -3.91
N THR A 6 16.20 15.74 -2.94
CA THR A 6 17.10 16.64 -2.22
C THR A 6 17.93 15.87 -1.19
N PHE A 7 19.26 16.02 -1.23
CA PHE A 7 20.15 15.43 -0.23
C PHE A 7 19.80 15.94 1.18
N ASN A 8 19.43 15.03 2.08
CA ASN A 8 18.99 15.36 3.43
C ASN A 8 19.30 14.19 4.39
N ASN A 9 19.48 14.48 5.68
CA ASN A 9 19.65 13.47 6.72
C ASN A 9 18.34 12.69 6.92
N PRO A 10 18.28 11.38 6.65
CA PRO A 10 17.04 10.60 6.74
C PRO A 10 16.49 10.50 8.17
N VAL A 11 17.34 10.62 9.21
CA VAL A 11 16.91 10.60 10.62
C VAL A 11 15.99 11.78 10.93
N THR A 12 16.31 12.97 10.42
CA THR A 12 15.59 14.22 10.73
C THR A 12 14.76 14.75 9.56
N ARG A 13 14.67 13.99 8.45
CA ARG A 13 13.94 14.39 7.25
C ARG A 13 12.44 14.57 7.52
N PHE A 14 11.88 13.70 8.33
CA PHE A 14 10.52 13.77 8.84
C PHE A 14 10.56 13.87 10.37
N PRO A 15 9.55 14.49 10.99
CA PRO A 15 9.52 14.59 12.44
C PRO A 15 9.45 13.19 13.06
N ARG A 16 10.16 13.02 14.18
CA ARG A 16 9.83 11.96 15.13
C ARG A 16 8.51 12.36 15.79
N ILE A 17 7.44 11.67 15.45
CA ILE A 17 6.11 11.92 15.98
C ILE A 17 5.90 11.12 17.26
N GLU A 18 5.17 11.70 18.21
CA GLU A 18 4.65 11.02 19.40
C GLU A 18 3.12 11.12 19.33
N PRO A 19 2.45 10.26 18.52
CA PRO A 19 1.02 10.31 18.38
C PRO A 19 0.34 10.14 19.75
N PRO A 20 -0.69 10.93 20.09
CA PRO A 20 -1.47 10.64 21.28
C PRO A 20 -2.12 9.26 21.17
N GLU A 21 -2.46 8.67 22.31
CA GLU A 21 -3.41 7.57 22.33
C GLU A 21 -4.69 8.03 21.64
N GLN A 22 -5.06 7.34 20.57
CA GLN A 22 -6.25 7.64 19.78
C GLN A 22 -6.79 6.34 19.19
N HIS A 23 -8.05 6.38 18.76
CA HIS A 23 -8.70 5.23 18.18
C HIS A 23 -9.76 5.69 17.19
N GLN A 24 -9.86 4.99 16.07
CA GLN A 24 -10.92 5.12 15.09
C GLN A 24 -11.53 3.74 14.81
N PRO A 25 -12.82 3.61 14.47
CA PRO A 25 -13.36 2.35 13.97
C PRO A 25 -12.68 1.95 12.65
N GLU A 26 -12.58 0.65 12.35
CA GLU A 26 -12.17 0.18 11.02
C GLU A 26 -13.03 0.83 9.91
N PRO A 27 -12.45 1.27 8.78
CA PRO A 27 -11.03 1.18 8.42
C PRO A 27 -10.15 2.36 8.90
N GLY A 28 -10.76 3.38 9.51
CA GLY A 28 -10.11 4.64 9.89
C GLY A 28 -10.00 5.63 8.72
N LEU A 29 -9.75 6.90 9.05
CA LEU A 29 -9.61 8.01 8.11
C LEU A 29 -8.28 8.74 8.36
N ASP A 30 -7.56 8.98 7.27
CA ASP A 30 -6.31 9.76 7.22
C ASP A 30 -6.57 11.21 7.63
N ALA A 31 -7.71 11.75 7.21
CA ALA A 31 -8.17 13.10 7.56
C ALA A 31 -8.53 13.29 9.05
N GLU A 32 -8.52 12.22 9.85
CA GLU A 32 -8.78 12.25 11.29
C GLU A 32 -7.56 11.83 12.13
N LEU A 33 -6.44 11.49 11.48
CA LEU A 33 -5.20 11.16 12.20
C LEU A 33 -4.61 12.37 12.91
N VAL A 34 -4.10 12.14 14.11
CA VAL A 34 -3.31 13.12 14.86
C VAL A 34 -1.95 12.53 15.20
N PRO A 35 -0.81 13.04 14.69
CA PRO A 35 -0.73 14.05 13.62
C PRO A 35 -1.20 13.50 12.27
N GLU A 36 -1.41 14.37 11.29
CA GLU A 36 -1.71 13.95 9.91
C GLU A 36 -0.53 13.16 9.31
N ALA A 37 -0.83 12.14 8.50
CA ALA A 37 0.19 11.40 7.77
C ALA A 37 0.63 12.17 6.50
N ASP A 38 1.94 12.20 6.22
CA ASP A 38 2.45 12.82 5.01
C ASP A 38 2.37 11.85 3.83
N ILE A 39 1.33 11.99 3.00
CA ILE A 39 1.17 11.25 1.73
C ILE A 39 1.97 11.87 0.56
N GLY A 40 2.69 12.95 0.80
CA GLY A 40 3.56 13.58 -0.17
C GLY A 40 2.92 14.74 -0.92
N ALA A 41 1.75 15.23 -0.49
CA ALA A 41 0.95 16.26 -1.15
C ALA A 41 1.78 17.50 -1.59
N THR A 42 2.81 17.86 -0.84
CA THR A 42 3.71 18.99 -1.20
C THR A 42 5.18 18.61 -1.36
N SER A 43 5.55 17.35 -1.14
CA SER A 43 6.96 16.92 -1.02
C SER A 43 7.39 15.91 -2.09
N TYR A 44 6.49 15.15 -2.73
CA TYR A 44 6.88 14.27 -3.83
C TYR A 44 7.00 15.04 -5.15
N ARG A 45 8.16 15.05 -5.81
CA ARG A 45 8.35 15.66 -7.14
C ARG A 45 8.39 14.60 -8.24
N GLY A 46 7.47 14.64 -9.20
CA GLY A 46 7.49 13.78 -10.37
C GLY A 46 8.64 14.09 -11.34
N THR A 47 9.06 13.08 -12.10
CA THR A 47 10.13 13.18 -13.11
C THR A 47 9.78 12.48 -14.43
N GLY A 48 8.52 12.09 -14.62
CA GLY A 48 8.02 11.45 -15.84
C GLY A 48 8.36 9.96 -15.95
N ARG A 49 8.57 9.27 -14.82
CA ARG A 49 8.99 7.85 -14.82
C ARG A 49 7.87 6.87 -15.21
N LEU A 50 6.61 7.32 -15.21
CA LEU A 50 5.42 6.52 -15.45
C LEU A 50 4.51 7.16 -16.52
N GLU A 51 5.09 7.94 -17.44
CA GLU A 51 4.32 8.66 -18.46
C GLU A 51 3.42 7.72 -19.27
N GLY A 52 2.11 8.02 -19.26
CA GLY A 52 1.09 7.28 -20.01
C GLY A 52 0.68 5.93 -19.41
N ARG A 53 1.20 5.57 -18.22
CA ARG A 53 0.82 4.33 -17.51
C ARG A 53 -0.61 4.40 -16.98
N ARG A 54 -1.20 3.22 -16.75
CA ARG A 54 -2.57 3.06 -16.26
C ARG A 54 -2.55 2.09 -15.08
N ALA A 55 -2.76 2.62 -13.89
CA ALA A 55 -2.58 1.89 -12.65
C ALA A 55 -3.88 1.70 -11.88
N LEU A 56 -4.08 0.51 -11.31
CA LEU A 56 -5.08 0.25 -10.28
C LEU A 56 -4.35 0.11 -8.93
N VAL A 57 -4.75 0.88 -7.93
CA VAL A 57 -4.21 0.82 -6.56
C VAL A 57 -5.36 0.52 -5.61
N THR A 58 -5.23 -0.54 -4.81
CA THR A 58 -6.20 -0.85 -3.75
C THR A 58 -5.81 -0.25 -2.41
N GLY A 59 -6.78 0.19 -1.60
CA GLY A 59 -6.55 0.98 -0.38
C GLY A 59 -5.85 2.30 -0.71
N ALA A 60 -6.29 2.96 -1.78
CA ALA A 60 -5.64 4.15 -2.34
C ALA A 60 -6.16 5.48 -1.79
N ASP A 61 -7.17 5.43 -0.93
CA ASP A 61 -7.77 6.54 -0.21
C ASP A 61 -6.82 7.15 0.83
N SER A 62 -6.02 6.33 1.51
CA SER A 62 -5.22 6.74 2.66
C SER A 62 -3.83 6.10 2.70
N GLY A 63 -2.99 6.61 3.61
CA GLY A 63 -1.70 6.00 3.93
C GLY A 63 -0.80 5.72 2.71
N ILE A 64 -0.23 4.51 2.68
CA ILE A 64 0.76 4.10 1.66
C ILE A 64 0.14 4.07 0.26
N GLY A 65 -1.12 3.64 0.14
CA GLY A 65 -1.80 3.58 -1.15
C GLY A 65 -2.07 4.98 -1.71
N ALA A 66 -2.51 5.93 -0.87
CA ALA A 66 -2.66 7.33 -1.26
C ALA A 66 -1.34 7.96 -1.73
N ALA A 67 -0.26 7.75 -0.97
CA ALA A 67 1.07 8.24 -1.35
C ALA A 67 1.56 7.64 -2.67
N THR A 68 1.26 6.36 -2.90
CA THR A 68 1.59 5.64 -4.13
C THR A 68 0.78 6.16 -5.32
N ALA A 69 -0.53 6.31 -5.17
CA ALA A 69 -1.43 6.82 -6.20
C ALA A 69 -1.05 8.25 -6.62
N LEU A 70 -0.78 9.13 -5.66
CA LEU A 70 -0.34 10.49 -5.93
C LEU A 70 1.04 10.53 -6.63
N ALA A 71 2.00 9.71 -6.17
CA ALA A 71 3.30 9.63 -6.83
C ALA A 71 3.20 9.08 -8.25
N PHE A 72 2.31 8.11 -8.50
CA PHE A 72 2.06 7.60 -9.85
C PHE A 72 1.53 8.68 -10.77
N ALA A 73 0.56 9.47 -10.31
CA ALA A 73 0.03 10.61 -11.07
C ALA A 73 1.11 11.64 -11.39
N ARG A 74 1.93 12.02 -10.40
CA ARG A 74 3.06 12.95 -10.60
C ARG A 74 4.10 12.44 -11.58
N GLU A 75 4.27 11.14 -11.67
CA GLU A 75 5.19 10.51 -12.63
C GLU A 75 4.56 10.29 -14.01
N GLY A 76 3.29 10.67 -14.20
CA GLY A 76 2.60 10.72 -15.49
C GLY A 76 1.56 9.61 -15.73
N ALA A 77 1.16 8.86 -14.71
CA ALA A 77 0.18 7.78 -14.83
C ALA A 77 -1.26 8.25 -14.56
N ASP A 78 -2.23 7.63 -15.23
CA ASP A 78 -3.63 7.68 -14.81
C ASP A 78 -3.90 6.57 -13.78
N VAL A 79 -4.73 6.84 -12.78
CA VAL A 79 -4.87 5.99 -11.60
C VAL A 79 -6.33 5.71 -11.26
N ALA A 80 -6.67 4.43 -11.08
CA ALA A 80 -7.89 3.97 -10.46
C ALA A 80 -7.64 3.65 -8.98
N LEU A 81 -8.52 4.13 -8.11
CA LEU A 81 -8.44 4.05 -6.66
C LEU A 81 -9.55 3.14 -6.17
N ALA A 82 -9.20 2.00 -5.57
CA ALA A 82 -10.14 1.14 -4.86
C ALA A 82 -10.03 1.36 -3.36
N TYR A 83 -11.17 1.48 -2.67
CA TYR A 83 -11.27 1.81 -1.24
C TYR A 83 -12.67 1.44 -0.71
N LEU A 84 -12.88 1.44 0.60
CA LEU A 84 -14.22 1.19 1.16
C LEU A 84 -15.10 2.44 1.06
N PRO A 85 -16.43 2.30 0.88
CA PRO A 85 -17.33 3.46 0.78
C PRO A 85 -17.24 4.47 1.94
N ASP A 86 -16.90 3.99 3.14
CA ASP A 86 -16.75 4.84 4.34
C ASP A 86 -15.52 5.78 4.25
N GLU A 87 -14.57 5.48 3.38
CA GLU A 87 -13.31 6.23 3.17
C GLU A 87 -13.43 7.28 2.03
N GLU A 88 -14.64 7.50 1.49
CA GLU A 88 -14.90 8.41 0.35
C GLU A 88 -14.32 9.81 0.55
N ARG A 89 -14.30 10.33 1.79
CA ARG A 89 -13.73 11.63 2.12
C ARG A 89 -12.24 11.69 1.78
N ASP A 90 -11.49 10.66 2.13
CA ASP A 90 -10.06 10.57 1.88
C ASP A 90 -9.77 10.24 0.41
N ALA A 91 -10.52 9.33 -0.18
CA ALA A 91 -10.41 9.01 -1.61
C ALA A 91 -10.61 10.25 -2.51
N ARG A 92 -11.60 11.11 -2.20
CA ARG A 92 -11.81 12.37 -2.93
C ARG A 92 -10.64 13.32 -2.81
N ARG A 93 -10.07 13.46 -1.61
CA ARG A 93 -8.88 14.30 -1.40
C ARG A 93 -7.69 13.82 -2.25
N VAL A 94 -7.47 12.50 -2.32
CA VAL A 94 -6.41 11.94 -3.18
C VAL A 94 -6.73 12.14 -4.66
N ALA A 95 -7.97 11.94 -5.08
CA ALA A 95 -8.41 12.18 -6.44
C ALA A 95 -8.21 13.64 -6.87
N ASP A 96 -8.59 14.61 -6.04
CA ASP A 96 -8.39 16.04 -6.29
C ASP A 96 -6.90 16.37 -6.50
N LEU A 97 -6.02 15.75 -5.71
CA LEU A 97 -4.57 15.91 -5.87
C LEU A 97 -4.06 15.29 -7.17
N ILE A 98 -4.56 14.12 -7.57
CA ILE A 98 -4.20 13.46 -8.84
C ILE A 98 -4.66 14.30 -10.04
N GLU A 99 -5.89 14.81 -10.00
CA GLU A 99 -6.46 15.65 -11.06
C GLU A 99 -5.73 16.99 -11.18
N ALA A 100 -5.24 17.54 -10.06
CA ALA A 100 -4.40 18.74 -10.07
C ALA A 100 -3.05 18.54 -10.78
N GLU A 101 -2.55 17.31 -10.89
CA GLU A 101 -1.36 16.95 -11.69
C GLU A 101 -1.70 16.73 -13.17
N GLY A 102 -2.96 16.95 -13.57
CA GLY A 102 -3.44 16.78 -14.95
C GLY A 102 -3.64 15.32 -15.37
N ARG A 103 -3.71 14.41 -14.39
CA ARG A 103 -3.95 12.98 -14.62
C ARG A 103 -5.38 12.59 -14.28
N ARG A 104 -5.83 11.46 -14.79
CA ARG A 104 -7.17 10.95 -14.47
C ARG A 104 -7.16 10.17 -13.16
N ALA A 105 -8.06 10.52 -12.26
CA ALA A 105 -8.44 9.71 -11.10
C ALA A 105 -9.77 8.97 -11.38
N VAL A 106 -9.82 7.67 -11.12
CA VAL A 106 -11.07 6.88 -11.20
C VAL A 106 -11.36 6.31 -9.82
N LEU A 107 -12.43 6.78 -9.19
CA LEU A 107 -12.84 6.33 -7.87
C LEU A 107 -13.75 5.10 -7.99
N LEU A 108 -13.36 3.99 -7.36
CA LEU A 108 -14.05 2.70 -7.41
C LEU A 108 -14.27 2.20 -5.96
N PRO A 109 -15.28 2.71 -5.23
CA PRO A 109 -15.55 2.26 -3.87
C PRO A 109 -16.20 0.87 -3.85
N GLY A 110 -15.81 0.04 -2.87
CA GLY A 110 -16.44 -1.25 -2.59
C GLY A 110 -15.56 -2.18 -1.74
N ASP A 111 -16.15 -3.28 -1.29
CA ASP A 111 -15.52 -4.21 -0.36
C ASP A 111 -14.79 -5.35 -1.08
N LEU A 112 -13.47 -5.41 -0.90
CA LEU A 112 -12.60 -6.45 -1.45
C LEU A 112 -12.91 -7.86 -0.90
N ALA A 113 -13.61 -7.98 0.23
CA ALA A 113 -14.12 -9.26 0.71
C ALA A 113 -15.27 -9.80 -0.16
N ASP A 114 -15.92 -8.96 -0.98
CA ASP A 114 -16.89 -9.42 -1.98
C ASP A 114 -16.17 -9.89 -3.24
N GLU A 115 -16.36 -11.18 -3.56
CA GLU A 115 -15.76 -11.82 -4.73
C GLU A 115 -16.19 -11.18 -6.06
N ARG A 116 -17.45 -10.72 -6.15
CA ARG A 116 -17.98 -10.08 -7.36
C ARG A 116 -17.36 -8.71 -7.55
N TYR A 117 -17.28 -7.94 -6.47
CA TYR A 117 -16.62 -6.64 -6.49
C TYR A 117 -15.18 -6.74 -6.97
N CYS A 118 -14.41 -7.76 -6.55
CA CYS A 118 -13.03 -7.94 -7.03
C CYS A 118 -12.91 -8.03 -8.56
N THR A 119 -13.91 -8.62 -9.24
CA THR A 119 -13.93 -8.73 -10.70
C THR A 119 -14.44 -7.43 -11.33
N ASP A 120 -15.57 -6.91 -10.83
CA ASP A 120 -16.17 -5.66 -11.30
C ASP A 120 -15.20 -4.48 -11.17
N LEU A 121 -14.40 -4.45 -10.11
CA LEU A 121 -13.35 -3.45 -9.86
C LEU A 121 -12.37 -3.36 -11.04
N VAL A 122 -11.87 -4.51 -11.48
CA VAL A 122 -10.88 -4.57 -12.57
C VAL A 122 -11.53 -4.19 -13.90
N GLU A 123 -12.74 -4.69 -14.17
CA GLU A 123 -13.47 -4.37 -15.40
C GLU A 123 -13.75 -2.87 -15.51
N GLN A 124 -14.17 -2.24 -14.41
CA GLN A 124 -14.40 -0.80 -14.33
C GLN A 124 -13.09 -0.01 -14.49
N ALA A 125 -12.02 -0.41 -13.81
CA ALA A 125 -10.71 0.24 -13.95
C ALA A 125 -10.21 0.20 -15.40
N VAL A 126 -10.28 -0.95 -16.06
CA VAL A 126 -9.89 -1.13 -17.46
C VAL A 126 -10.74 -0.26 -18.39
N LYS A 127 -12.06 -0.27 -18.20
CA LYS A 127 -12.99 0.53 -19.01
C LYS A 127 -12.71 2.02 -18.86
N GLU A 128 -12.61 2.50 -17.63
CA GLU A 128 -12.46 3.92 -17.37
C GLU A 128 -11.05 4.40 -17.79
N LEU A 129 -9.98 3.69 -17.46
CA LEU A 129 -8.62 4.09 -17.85
C LEU A 129 -8.28 3.78 -19.33
N GLY A 130 -9.12 3.02 -20.03
CA GLY A 130 -8.88 2.59 -21.42
C GLY A 130 -7.80 1.50 -21.56
N GLY A 131 -7.53 0.76 -20.47
CA GLY A 131 -6.53 -0.31 -20.35
C GLY A 131 -5.88 -0.32 -18.96
N LEU A 132 -5.05 -1.33 -18.69
CA LEU A 132 -4.36 -1.46 -17.39
C LEU A 132 -2.98 -2.09 -17.61
N ASP A 133 -1.95 -1.50 -17.01
CA ASP A 133 -0.56 -1.99 -17.12
C ASP A 133 0.20 -1.97 -15.78
N ALA A 134 -0.44 -1.53 -14.71
CA ALA A 134 0.06 -1.63 -13.35
C ALA A 134 -1.06 -2.00 -12.38
N LEU A 135 -0.77 -2.96 -11.49
CA LEU A 135 -1.62 -3.29 -10.35
C LEU A 135 -0.80 -3.14 -9.07
N VAL A 136 -1.34 -2.42 -8.09
CA VAL A 136 -0.81 -2.35 -6.73
C VAL A 136 -1.86 -2.93 -5.79
N ASN A 137 -1.59 -4.13 -5.27
CA ASN A 137 -2.39 -4.71 -4.20
C ASN A 137 -1.85 -4.17 -2.87
N ASN A 138 -2.50 -3.14 -2.34
CA ASN A 138 -2.07 -2.46 -1.10
C ASN A 138 -3.08 -2.54 0.05
N ALA A 139 -4.38 -2.61 -0.26
CA ALA A 139 -5.42 -2.77 0.76
C ALA A 139 -5.09 -3.92 1.73
N GLY A 140 -5.38 -3.70 3.01
CA GLY A 140 -5.14 -4.70 4.03
C GLY A 140 -5.88 -4.40 5.31
N ARG A 141 -6.20 -5.47 6.03
CA ARG A 141 -6.81 -5.48 7.35
C ARG A 141 -5.79 -5.98 8.37
N GLN A 142 -5.74 -5.32 9.53
CA GLN A 142 -4.81 -5.62 10.62
C GLN A 142 -5.51 -5.35 11.96
N ILE A 143 -5.66 -6.38 12.80
CA ILE A 143 -6.27 -6.26 14.12
C ILE A 143 -5.36 -6.89 15.16
N SER A 144 -4.97 -6.10 16.15
CA SER A 144 -4.09 -6.48 17.23
C SER A 144 -4.85 -7.28 18.30
N VAL A 145 -4.43 -8.52 18.54
CA VAL A 145 -4.98 -9.38 19.58
C VAL A 145 -3.84 -9.92 20.46
N PRO A 146 -3.75 -9.52 21.74
CA PRO A 146 -2.60 -9.85 22.59
C PRO A 146 -2.39 -11.34 22.86
N ARG A 147 -3.46 -12.14 22.75
CA ARG A 147 -3.42 -13.58 23.03
C ARG A 147 -3.99 -14.36 21.86
N PHE A 148 -3.28 -15.41 21.46
CA PHE A 148 -3.69 -16.25 20.34
C PHE A 148 -5.07 -16.90 20.53
N ASP A 149 -5.41 -17.31 21.76
CA ASP A 149 -6.68 -17.93 22.10
C ASP A 149 -7.88 -16.97 22.10
N ASP A 150 -7.65 -15.66 21.98
CA ASP A 150 -8.70 -14.65 21.83
C ASP A 150 -8.99 -14.32 20.35
N ILE A 151 -8.17 -14.81 19.41
CA ILE A 151 -8.41 -14.62 17.97
C ILE A 151 -9.57 -15.51 17.55
N THR A 152 -10.68 -14.88 17.17
CA THR A 152 -11.86 -15.59 16.70
C THR A 152 -11.66 -16.15 15.29
N ASP A 153 -12.34 -17.26 14.97
CA ASP A 153 -12.41 -17.79 13.60
C ASP A 153 -12.87 -16.74 12.59
N GLU A 154 -13.76 -15.84 13.00
CA GLU A 154 -14.29 -14.78 12.14
C GLU A 154 -13.21 -13.76 11.80
N GLN A 155 -12.48 -13.25 12.80
CA GLN A 155 -11.36 -12.33 12.57
C GLN A 155 -10.31 -12.98 11.66
N TRP A 156 -9.92 -14.22 11.95
CA TRP A 156 -8.93 -14.95 11.16
C TRP A 156 -9.36 -15.03 9.69
N LYS A 157 -10.61 -15.42 9.43
CA LYS A 157 -11.16 -15.50 8.07
C LYS A 157 -11.19 -14.14 7.39
N GLN A 158 -11.69 -13.10 8.05
CA GLN A 158 -11.77 -11.76 7.49
C GLN A 158 -10.38 -11.20 7.13
N THR A 159 -9.38 -11.39 8.00
CA THR A 159 -8.00 -10.97 7.72
C THR A 159 -7.43 -11.68 6.48
N TYR A 160 -7.64 -12.99 6.33
CA TYR A 160 -7.24 -13.72 5.12
C TYR A 160 -8.04 -13.35 3.88
N GLU A 161 -9.34 -13.09 4.05
CA GLU A 161 -10.25 -12.75 2.96
C GLU A 161 -9.81 -11.44 2.28
N VAL A 162 -9.57 -10.40 3.07
CA VAL A 162 -9.10 -9.10 2.57
C VAL A 162 -7.65 -9.17 2.10
N ASN A 163 -6.74 -9.72 2.89
CA ASN A 163 -5.31 -9.58 2.61
C ASN A 163 -4.81 -10.52 1.50
N LEU A 164 -5.36 -11.73 1.43
CA LEU A 164 -4.85 -12.78 0.54
C LEU A 164 -5.85 -13.16 -0.54
N HIS A 165 -7.09 -13.53 -0.17
CA HIS A 165 -8.05 -14.02 -1.17
C HIS A 165 -8.44 -12.92 -2.15
N ALA A 166 -8.77 -11.72 -1.66
CA ALA A 166 -9.07 -10.58 -2.51
C ALA A 166 -7.90 -10.22 -3.44
N MET A 167 -6.67 -10.16 -2.91
CA MET A 167 -5.46 -9.94 -3.71
C MET A 167 -5.36 -10.96 -4.86
N VAL A 168 -5.61 -12.25 -4.58
CA VAL A 168 -5.58 -13.31 -5.59
C VAL A 168 -6.71 -13.14 -6.62
N ARG A 169 -7.92 -12.76 -6.19
CA ARG A 169 -9.05 -12.50 -7.10
C ARG A 169 -8.79 -11.31 -8.01
N VAL A 170 -8.41 -10.16 -7.46
CA VAL A 170 -8.09 -8.93 -8.21
C VAL A 170 -6.92 -9.18 -9.17
N THR A 171 -5.85 -9.84 -8.71
CA THR A 171 -4.71 -10.19 -9.56
C THR A 171 -5.15 -11.06 -10.73
N ARG A 172 -5.91 -12.13 -10.47
CA ARG A 172 -6.41 -13.03 -11.51
C ARG A 172 -7.34 -12.34 -12.51
N ALA A 173 -8.23 -11.47 -12.04
CA ALA A 173 -9.10 -10.66 -12.90
C ALA A 173 -8.29 -9.66 -13.75
N THR A 174 -7.13 -9.19 -13.24
CA THR A 174 -6.24 -8.26 -13.95
C THR A 174 -5.44 -8.92 -15.07
N LEU A 175 -5.00 -10.17 -14.92
CA LEU A 175 -4.09 -10.83 -15.87
C LEU A 175 -4.52 -10.79 -17.35
N PRO A 176 -5.81 -10.98 -17.72
CA PRO A 176 -6.25 -10.89 -19.12
C PRO A 176 -6.04 -9.52 -19.77
N HIS A 177 -5.83 -8.47 -18.97
CA HIS A 177 -5.68 -7.09 -19.43
C HIS A 177 -4.22 -6.62 -19.48
N LEU A 178 -3.29 -7.39 -18.91
CA LEU A 178 -1.87 -7.04 -18.88
C LEU A 178 -1.15 -7.49 -20.16
N SER A 179 -0.27 -6.63 -20.65
CA SER A 179 0.67 -6.94 -21.74
C SER A 179 2.11 -7.00 -21.24
N ALA A 180 3.02 -7.51 -22.07
CA ALA A 180 4.46 -7.43 -21.78
C ALA A 180 4.88 -5.98 -21.44
N GLY A 181 5.68 -5.81 -20.39
CA GLY A 181 6.03 -4.53 -19.79
C GLY A 181 5.16 -4.14 -18.59
N ALA A 182 4.01 -4.79 -18.38
CA ALA A 182 3.19 -4.58 -17.20
C ALA A 182 3.83 -5.09 -15.91
N THR A 183 3.28 -4.64 -14.78
CA THR A 183 3.82 -4.96 -13.46
C THR A 183 2.74 -5.10 -12.41
N ILE A 184 2.98 -5.98 -11.44
CA ILE A 184 2.17 -6.14 -10.23
C ILE A 184 3.07 -5.89 -9.02
N VAL A 185 2.62 -5.04 -8.10
CA VAL A 185 3.33 -4.76 -6.85
C VAL A 185 2.42 -5.08 -5.68
N ASN A 186 2.86 -5.96 -4.78
CA ASN A 186 2.08 -6.37 -3.61
C ASN A 186 2.66 -5.78 -2.33
N SER A 187 1.79 -5.31 -1.45
CA SER A 187 2.18 -4.76 -0.15
C SER A 187 2.22 -5.88 0.89
N THR A 188 3.43 -6.34 1.22
CA THR A 188 3.67 -7.22 2.37
C THR A 188 3.96 -6.34 3.60
N SER A 189 4.78 -6.81 4.53
CA SER A 189 5.13 -6.12 5.77
C SER A 189 6.42 -6.70 6.34
N ILE A 190 7.11 -5.92 7.18
CA ILE A 190 8.12 -6.43 8.11
C ILE A 190 7.60 -7.63 8.93
N GLN A 191 6.30 -7.66 9.22
CA GLN A 191 5.62 -8.74 9.96
C GLN A 191 5.72 -10.11 9.28
N ALA A 192 6.01 -10.16 7.97
CA ALA A 192 6.29 -11.42 7.28
C ALA A 192 7.63 -12.07 7.68
N TYR A 193 8.50 -11.29 8.32
CA TYR A 193 9.90 -11.63 8.62
C TYR A 193 10.21 -11.54 10.12
N ASP A 194 9.61 -10.57 10.80
CA ASP A 194 9.73 -10.32 12.24
C ASP A 194 8.31 -10.15 12.82
N PRO A 195 7.57 -11.26 13.01
CA PRO A 195 6.18 -11.21 13.43
C PRO A 195 6.06 -10.83 14.91
N SER A 196 5.22 -9.84 15.20
CA SER A 196 4.81 -9.47 16.56
C SER A 196 3.80 -10.48 17.11
N ASP A 197 3.89 -10.76 18.40
CA ASP A 197 3.05 -11.76 19.09
C ASP A 197 1.55 -11.42 19.06
N HIS A 198 1.20 -10.14 18.94
CA HIS A 198 -0.17 -9.64 18.91
C HIS A 198 -0.78 -9.51 17.49
N LEU A 199 -0.10 -9.94 16.42
CA LEU A 199 -0.54 -9.78 15.02
C LEU A 199 -0.51 -11.10 14.22
N MET A 200 -0.88 -12.22 14.84
CA MET A 200 -0.64 -13.55 14.28
C MET A 200 -1.30 -13.80 12.92
N ASP A 201 -2.60 -13.49 12.77
CA ASP A 201 -3.35 -13.64 11.52
C ASP A 201 -2.85 -12.65 10.44
N TYR A 202 -2.56 -11.41 10.82
CA TYR A 202 -1.97 -10.42 9.91
C TYR A 202 -0.59 -10.87 9.40
N ALA A 203 0.33 -11.22 10.29
CA ALA A 203 1.70 -11.61 9.96
C ALA A 203 1.71 -12.84 9.04
N SER A 204 0.85 -13.82 9.29
CA SER A 204 0.72 -15.00 8.44
C SER A 204 0.24 -14.65 7.03
N THR A 205 -0.72 -13.72 6.87
CA THR A 205 -1.13 -13.24 5.54
C THR A 205 0.00 -12.50 4.82
N LYS A 206 0.80 -11.68 5.54
CA LYS A 206 1.92 -10.95 4.94
C LYS A 206 3.04 -11.87 4.47
N ALA A 207 3.32 -12.95 5.21
CA ALA A 207 4.21 -14.02 4.75
C ALA A 207 3.67 -14.75 3.51
N ALA A 208 2.37 -15.06 3.49
CA ALA A 208 1.71 -15.67 2.33
C ALA A 208 1.77 -14.78 1.09
N ILE A 209 1.51 -13.47 1.22
CA ILE A 209 1.63 -12.48 0.13
C ILE A 209 3.06 -12.45 -0.43
N ASN A 210 4.07 -12.48 0.44
CA ASN A 210 5.47 -12.47 0.03
C ASN A 210 5.85 -13.73 -0.77
N ASN A 211 5.37 -14.91 -0.32
CA ASN A 211 5.59 -16.16 -1.04
C ASN A 211 4.81 -16.21 -2.37
N PHE A 212 3.54 -15.78 -2.37
CA PHE A 212 2.69 -15.67 -3.55
C PHE A 212 3.34 -14.81 -4.63
N THR A 213 3.90 -13.66 -4.24
CA THR A 213 4.62 -12.74 -5.13
C THR A 213 5.75 -13.45 -5.87
N LYS A 214 6.59 -14.21 -5.16
CA LYS A 214 7.72 -14.95 -5.76
C LYS A 214 7.27 -16.05 -6.72
N GLY A 215 6.23 -16.78 -6.33
CA GLY A 215 5.65 -17.84 -7.17
C GLY A 215 5.06 -17.27 -8.46
N LEU A 216 4.24 -16.23 -8.35
CA LEU A 216 3.60 -15.59 -9.50
C LEU A 216 4.61 -14.90 -10.41
N ALA A 217 5.63 -14.26 -9.85
CA ALA A 217 6.72 -13.65 -10.62
C ALA A 217 7.39 -14.66 -11.56
N THR A 218 7.68 -15.86 -11.05
CA THR A 218 8.28 -16.93 -11.86
C THR A 218 7.37 -17.36 -13.00
N GLN A 219 6.06 -17.44 -12.76
CA GLN A 219 5.08 -17.84 -13.77
C GLN A 219 4.87 -16.79 -14.87
N LEU A 220 4.91 -15.50 -14.50
CA LEU A 220 4.59 -14.39 -15.40
C LEU A 220 5.82 -13.78 -16.09
N ALA A 221 7.04 -14.00 -15.58
CA ALA A 221 8.26 -13.48 -16.19
C ALA A 221 8.44 -13.85 -17.68
N PRO A 222 8.16 -15.09 -18.15
CA PRO A 222 8.23 -15.42 -19.58
C PRO A 222 7.25 -14.64 -20.45
N GLN A 223 6.19 -14.07 -19.87
CA GLN A 223 5.20 -13.23 -20.56
C GLN A 223 5.59 -11.73 -20.54
N GLY A 224 6.74 -11.40 -19.95
CA GLY A 224 7.21 -10.02 -19.82
C GLY A 224 6.48 -9.22 -18.75
N ILE A 225 5.78 -9.87 -17.80
CA ILE A 225 5.10 -9.22 -16.69
C ILE A 225 5.93 -9.43 -15.42
N ARG A 226 6.22 -8.34 -14.70
CA ARG A 226 6.98 -8.39 -13.45
C ARG A 226 6.02 -8.45 -12.26
N VAL A 227 6.40 -9.19 -11.23
CA VAL A 227 5.67 -9.23 -9.96
C VAL A 227 6.68 -9.04 -8.84
N ASN A 228 6.48 -8.04 -7.99
CA ASN A 228 7.37 -7.70 -6.89
C ASN A 228 6.56 -7.30 -5.64
N ALA A 229 7.24 -7.14 -4.52
CA ALA A 229 6.61 -6.70 -3.28
C ALA A 229 7.38 -5.54 -2.63
N VAL A 230 6.66 -4.77 -1.83
CA VAL A 230 7.22 -3.79 -0.89
C VAL A 230 6.88 -4.27 0.52
N ALA A 231 7.88 -4.26 1.42
CA ALA A 231 7.76 -4.61 2.83
C ALA A 231 7.99 -3.35 3.68
N PRO A 232 6.91 -2.62 4.04
CA PRO A 232 7.00 -1.51 4.99
C PRO A 232 7.40 -1.98 6.39
N GLY A 233 8.11 -1.13 7.12
CA GLY A 233 8.22 -1.21 8.58
C GLY A 233 7.06 -0.49 9.27
N PRO A 234 7.29 0.15 10.44
CA PRO A 234 6.27 0.97 11.08
C PRO A 234 6.06 2.27 10.29
N VAL A 235 4.88 2.42 9.68
CA VAL A 235 4.48 3.60 8.91
C VAL A 235 3.22 4.20 9.51
N TRP A 236 3.23 5.51 9.75
CA TRP A 236 2.09 6.22 10.31
C TRP A 236 0.93 6.29 9.32
N THR A 237 -0.17 5.60 9.63
CA THR A 237 -1.35 5.40 8.75
C THR A 237 -2.60 5.15 9.60
N PRO A 238 -3.82 5.30 9.04
CA PRO A 238 -5.07 5.04 9.77
C PRO A 238 -5.15 3.61 10.31
N LEU A 239 -4.59 2.65 9.57
CA LEU A 239 -4.53 1.24 9.95
C LEU A 239 -3.95 1.01 11.36
N GLN A 240 -3.02 1.87 11.82
CA GLN A 240 -2.42 1.70 13.15
C GLN A 240 -3.36 2.15 14.28
N VAL A 241 -4.27 3.10 14.02
CA VAL A 241 -5.21 3.63 15.02
C VAL A 241 -6.60 3.00 14.93
N SER A 242 -6.83 2.17 13.92
CA SER A 242 -8.04 1.36 13.74
C SER A 242 -7.80 -0.09 14.15
N ASP A 243 -7.42 -0.28 15.42
CA ASP A 243 -7.09 -1.57 16.04
C ASP A 243 -5.85 -2.30 15.51
N GLY A 244 -5.08 -1.73 14.56
CA GLY A 244 -3.83 -2.34 14.10
C GLY A 244 -2.70 -2.32 15.14
N GLN A 245 -2.75 -1.42 16.11
CA GLN A 245 -1.84 -1.37 17.27
C GLN A 245 -2.64 -1.18 18.56
N PRO A 246 -2.14 -1.66 19.71
CA PRO A 246 -2.63 -1.21 21.00
C PRO A 246 -2.48 0.31 21.10
N LYS A 247 -3.55 1.00 21.51
CA LYS A 247 -3.60 2.46 21.60
C LYS A 247 -2.53 3.04 22.51
N GLU A 248 -2.21 2.35 23.60
CA GLU A 248 -1.12 2.67 24.53
C GLU A 248 0.29 2.55 23.91
N ALA A 249 0.44 1.84 22.79
CA ALA A 249 1.71 1.70 22.08
C ALA A 249 1.93 2.80 21.03
N LEU A 250 0.89 3.57 20.68
CA LEU A 250 0.95 4.62 19.65
C LEU A 250 1.99 5.71 19.94
N PRO A 251 2.15 6.23 21.19
CA PRO A 251 3.13 7.26 21.48
C PRO A 251 4.58 6.87 21.16
N GLU A 252 4.89 5.57 21.19
CA GLU A 252 6.23 5.03 20.93
C GLU A 252 6.36 4.38 19.54
N PHE A 253 5.33 4.50 18.69
CA PHE A 253 5.25 3.81 17.42
C PHE A 253 6.44 4.15 16.50
N GLY A 254 7.21 3.12 16.14
CA GLY A 254 8.36 3.21 15.25
C GLY A 254 9.64 3.81 15.83
N HIS A 255 9.66 4.21 17.11
CA HIS A 255 10.86 4.73 17.78
C HIS A 255 11.98 3.68 17.94
N ASN A 256 11.61 2.41 17.89
CA ASN A 256 12.53 1.27 17.96
C ASN A 256 13.27 0.98 16.65
N THR A 257 12.95 1.68 15.55
CA THR A 257 13.71 1.53 14.30
C THR A 257 15.11 2.13 14.45
N PRO A 258 16.12 1.66 13.70
CA PRO A 258 17.44 2.31 13.69
C PRO A 258 17.44 3.79 13.27
N LEU A 259 16.45 4.25 12.51
CA LEU A 259 16.25 5.68 12.22
C LEU A 259 15.59 6.45 13.39
N GLY A 260 15.09 5.76 14.42
CA GLY A 260 14.52 6.35 15.64
C GLY A 260 13.14 6.99 15.48
N ARG A 261 12.42 6.69 14.39
CA ARG A 261 11.08 7.22 14.09
C ARG A 261 10.27 6.28 13.21
N ALA A 262 8.94 6.41 13.25
CA ALA A 262 8.07 5.85 12.23
C ALA A 262 8.37 6.48 10.84
N GLY A 263 8.14 5.70 9.80
CA GLY A 263 8.08 6.19 8.43
C GLY A 263 6.80 6.96 8.15
N GLN A 264 6.84 7.88 7.20
CA GLN A 264 5.66 8.51 6.62
C GLN A 264 5.27 7.83 5.30
N PRO A 265 3.99 7.80 4.92
CA PRO A 265 3.56 7.14 3.68
C PRO A 265 4.32 7.58 2.41
N VAL A 266 4.65 8.87 2.28
CA VAL A 266 5.45 9.41 1.17
C VAL A 266 6.81 8.73 1.02
N GLU A 267 7.40 8.19 2.09
CA GLU A 267 8.70 7.53 2.04
C GLU A 267 8.63 6.16 1.34
N LEU A 268 7.43 5.61 1.18
CA LEU A 268 7.19 4.32 0.51
C LEU A 268 7.00 4.51 -0.99
N ALA A 269 6.42 5.63 -1.41
CA ALA A 269 6.05 5.91 -2.78
C ALA A 269 7.21 5.73 -3.80
N PRO A 270 8.46 6.16 -3.53
CA PRO A 270 9.59 5.92 -4.44
C PRO A 270 9.85 4.44 -4.76
N ALA A 271 9.61 3.53 -3.82
CA ALA A 271 9.78 2.10 -4.04
C ALA A 271 8.72 1.55 -5.00
N TYR A 272 7.46 1.97 -4.83
CA TYR A 272 6.38 1.61 -5.76
C TYR A 272 6.64 2.20 -7.15
N VAL A 273 7.06 3.47 -7.26
CA VAL A 273 7.38 4.06 -8.57
C VAL A 273 8.53 3.32 -9.23
N PHE A 274 9.60 2.99 -8.49
CA PHE A 274 10.72 2.19 -9.02
C PHE A 274 10.24 0.83 -9.55
N LEU A 275 9.48 0.09 -8.76
CA LEU A 275 8.97 -1.23 -9.13
C LEU A 275 7.96 -1.17 -10.28
N THR A 276 7.24 -0.06 -10.42
CA THR A 276 6.31 0.14 -11.53
C THR A 276 7.03 0.59 -12.81
N SER A 277 8.06 1.41 -12.69
CA SER A 277 8.84 1.98 -13.81
C SER A 277 9.60 0.92 -14.62
N PRO A 278 9.84 1.15 -15.93
CA PRO A 278 10.71 0.31 -16.76
C PRO A 278 12.16 0.20 -16.26
N GLU A 279 12.60 1.12 -15.40
CA GLU A 279 13.97 1.13 -14.85
C GLU A 279 14.27 -0.11 -13.97
N SER A 280 13.23 -0.76 -13.44
CA SER A 280 13.35 -2.01 -12.66
C SER A 280 13.18 -3.28 -13.52
N SER A 281 13.57 -3.21 -14.81
CA SER A 281 13.38 -4.29 -15.79
C SER A 281 13.94 -5.66 -15.40
N PHE A 282 14.99 -5.70 -14.56
CA PHE A 282 15.62 -6.93 -14.06
C PHE A 282 15.26 -7.25 -12.60
N VAL A 283 14.22 -6.60 -12.05
CA VAL A 283 13.71 -6.83 -10.69
C VAL A 283 12.41 -7.63 -10.80
N VAL A 284 12.47 -8.91 -10.45
CA VAL A 284 11.37 -9.87 -10.58
C VAL A 284 11.37 -10.80 -9.39
N GLY A 285 10.23 -10.92 -8.70
CA GLY A 285 10.08 -11.73 -7.49
C GLY A 285 10.80 -11.16 -6.27
N SER A 286 11.22 -9.90 -6.31
CA SER A 286 11.95 -9.24 -5.24
C SER A 286 11.01 -8.58 -4.23
N THR A 287 11.51 -8.45 -3.00
CA THR A 287 10.86 -7.69 -1.93
C THR A 287 11.75 -6.50 -1.57
N ILE A 288 11.25 -5.28 -1.75
CA ILE A 288 11.96 -4.07 -1.31
C ILE A 288 11.54 -3.73 0.11
N HIS A 289 12.50 -3.69 1.02
CA HIS A 289 12.26 -3.33 2.42
C HIS A 289 12.37 -1.82 2.60
N VAL A 290 11.33 -1.20 3.15
CA VAL A 290 11.29 0.23 3.49
C VAL A 290 10.87 0.34 4.96
N ASN A 291 11.82 0.06 5.86
CA ASN A 291 11.51 -0.29 7.25
C ASN A 291 12.37 0.44 8.29
N GLY A 292 13.01 1.56 7.91
CA GLY A 292 13.82 2.35 8.83
C GLY A 292 15.06 1.65 9.37
N GLY A 293 15.53 0.59 8.70
CA GLY A 293 16.75 -0.16 9.05
C GLY A 293 16.51 -1.40 9.89
N GLN A 294 15.26 -1.80 10.14
CA GLN A 294 14.97 -3.06 10.82
C GLN A 294 15.58 -4.23 10.06
N MET A 295 16.27 -5.12 10.78
CA MET A 295 16.96 -6.26 10.20
C MET A 295 15.95 -7.32 9.75
N THR A 296 16.06 -7.77 8.50
CA THR A 296 15.28 -8.88 7.95
C THR A 296 16.18 -9.90 7.26
N PRO A 297 15.84 -11.20 7.28
CA PRO A 297 16.53 -12.23 6.51
C PRO A 297 16.27 -12.13 5.00
#